data_AF-C3Y969-F1
#
_entry.id   AF-C3Y969-F1
#
_cell.length_a   1.000
_cell.length_b   1.000
_cell.length_c   1.000
_cell.angle_alpha   90.00
_cell.angle_beta   90.00
_cell.angle_gamma   90.00
#
_symmetry.space_group_name_H-M   'P 1'
#
loop_
_entity.id
_entity.type
_entity.pdbx_description
1 polymer ?
#
loop_
_entity_poly.entity_id
_entity_poly.type
_entity_poly.pdbx_seq_one_letter_code
_entity_poly.pdbx_strand_id
1 'polypeptide(L)'
;MVTYFITIPSINNIFSQLNLYLVSGQVALVNGALTQGDAFLKAAIGLLPEVPRTIQVDGKVRSTEPLLAEYINNFVSNLLVVPDNPDQGVLYLIRGLLNVLQNYTWEDNSDAKVRSYLSVTCLLSAMSQENYLYHVNKVDSNDRLYGSDPKFLNEVQQIANTLITEILEQLKHLQQQEALRRQSALALEFFTKMVVHGDVGPGKMGSLAVNLWNLAQKHGYGDTKVMVRTLEHLKKRGTQQDGKEYAELAAKLPLQSRT
;
A
#
# COMPACT_ATOMS: atom_id res chain seq x y z
N MET A 1 26.71 18.71 0.82
CA MET A 1 25.49 18.37 0.05
C MET A 1 25.81 17.64 -1.27
N VAL A 2 26.92 17.94 -1.95
CA VAL A 2 27.36 17.28 -3.20
C VAL A 2 27.87 15.84 -3.01
N THR A 3 28.26 15.44 -1.80
CA THR A 3 28.92 14.15 -1.55
C THR A 3 27.96 12.95 -1.59
N TYR A 4 26.69 13.08 -1.21
CA TYR A 4 25.78 11.93 -1.08
C TYR A 4 25.36 11.30 -2.41
N PHE A 5 25.16 12.11 -3.46
CA PHE A 5 24.92 11.63 -4.82
C PHE A 5 26.15 10.99 -5.47
N ILE A 6 27.31 11.02 -4.79
CA ILE A 6 28.52 10.30 -5.18
C ILE A 6 28.73 9.08 -4.28
N THR A 7 28.52 9.22 -2.97
CA THR A 7 28.81 8.16 -1.99
C THR A 7 27.73 7.10 -1.88
N ILE A 8 26.45 7.41 -2.11
CA ILE A 8 25.40 6.38 -2.08
C ILE A 8 25.54 5.45 -3.30
N PRO A 9 25.66 5.96 -4.55
CA PRO A 9 25.87 5.09 -5.72
C PRO A 9 27.13 4.23 -5.66
N SER A 10 28.17 4.62 -4.91
CA SER A 10 29.40 3.85 -4.77
C SER A 10 29.31 2.64 -3.83
N ILE A 11 28.17 2.45 -3.15
CA ILE A 11 27.94 1.31 -2.26
C ILE A 11 27.51 0.09 -3.07
N ASN A 12 28.22 -1.03 -2.94
CA ASN A 12 27.94 -2.24 -3.72
C ASN A 12 26.57 -2.88 -3.43
N ASN A 13 26.04 -2.72 -2.21
CA ASN A 13 24.78 -3.34 -1.79
C ASN A 13 23.58 -2.44 -2.10
N ILE A 14 22.72 -2.87 -3.03
CA ILE A 14 21.57 -2.10 -3.49
C ILE A 14 20.53 -1.82 -2.40
N PHE A 15 20.28 -2.76 -1.49
CA PHE A 15 19.36 -2.53 -0.37
C PHE A 15 19.90 -1.49 0.61
N SER A 16 21.22 -1.44 0.79
CA SER A 16 21.87 -0.38 1.56
C SER A 16 21.69 0.97 0.87
N GLN A 17 21.85 1.04 -0.45
CA GLN A 17 21.56 2.27 -1.21
C GLN A 17 20.11 2.72 -1.07
N LEU A 18 19.14 1.81 -1.28
CA LEU A 18 17.72 2.09 -1.12
C LEU A 18 17.38 2.64 0.27
N ASN A 19 17.84 1.96 1.32
CA ASN A 19 17.63 2.41 2.70
C ASN A 19 18.31 3.76 2.98
N LEU A 20 19.51 3.99 2.45
CA LEU A 20 20.21 5.27 2.59
C LEU A 20 19.49 6.40 1.87
N TYR A 21 18.93 6.16 0.68
CA TYR A 21 18.10 7.14 -0.02
C TYR A 21 16.84 7.48 0.78
N LEU A 22 16.14 6.47 1.30
CA LEU A 22 14.94 6.68 2.12
C LEU A 22 15.25 7.48 3.40
N VAL A 23 16.25 7.06 4.18
CA VAL A 23 16.63 7.75 5.42
C VAL A 23 17.19 9.15 5.14
N SER A 24 17.96 9.34 4.06
CA SER A 24 18.43 10.68 3.66
C SER A 24 17.26 11.59 3.26
N GLY A 25 16.25 11.04 2.57
CA GLY A 25 15.00 11.75 2.28
C GLY A 25 14.27 12.17 3.55
N GLN A 26 14.14 11.27 4.53
CA GLN A 26 13.54 11.56 5.84
C GLN A 26 14.28 12.66 6.61
N VAL A 27 15.61 12.56 6.69
CA VAL A 27 16.43 13.58 7.35
C VAL A 27 16.31 14.93 6.63
N ALA A 28 16.28 14.94 5.30
CA ALA A 28 16.10 16.16 4.52
C ALA A 28 14.74 16.82 4.83
N LEU A 29 13.65 16.04 4.90
CA LEU A 29 12.32 16.54 5.27
C LEU A 29 12.32 17.18 6.67
N VAL A 30 12.87 16.48 7.68
CA VAL A 30 12.93 16.99 9.05
C VAL A 30 13.75 18.29 9.16
N ASN A 31 14.71 18.50 8.26
CA ASN A 31 15.52 19.72 8.21
C ASN A 31 14.98 20.79 7.23
N GLY A 32 13.79 20.60 6.66
CA GLY A 32 13.19 21.54 5.71
C GLY A 32 13.88 21.60 4.33
N ALA A 33 14.76 20.65 4.03
CA ALA A 33 15.47 20.54 2.76
C ALA A 33 14.63 19.79 1.71
N LEU A 34 13.45 20.34 1.38
CA LEU A 34 12.42 19.63 0.60
C LEU A 34 12.89 19.20 -0.80
N THR A 35 13.61 20.07 -1.52
CA THR A 35 14.15 19.76 -2.85
C THR A 35 15.14 18.59 -2.81
N GLN A 36 15.96 18.51 -1.75
CA GLN A 36 16.91 17.41 -1.55
C GLN A 36 16.17 16.13 -1.16
N GLY A 37 15.16 16.23 -0.30
CA GLY A 37 14.30 15.11 0.08
C GLY A 37 13.64 14.48 -1.15
N ASP A 38 13.02 15.30 -1.99
CA ASP A 38 12.42 14.89 -3.25
C ASP A 38 13.44 14.21 -4.19
N ALA A 39 14.64 14.78 -4.34
CA ALA A 39 15.70 14.17 -5.14
C ALA A 39 16.15 12.79 -4.61
N PHE A 40 16.27 12.61 -3.30
CA PHE A 40 16.60 11.30 -2.71
C PHE A 40 15.48 10.28 -2.92
N LEU A 41 14.21 10.67 -2.75
CA LEU A 41 13.07 9.77 -2.95
C LEU A 41 12.94 9.36 -4.42
N LYS A 42 13.16 10.29 -5.36
CA LYS A 42 13.24 9.99 -6.80
C LYS A 42 14.37 9.03 -7.13
N ALA A 43 15.55 9.23 -6.55
CA ALA A 43 16.68 8.33 -6.73
C ALA A 43 16.37 6.93 -6.20
N ALA A 44 15.71 6.82 -5.05
CA ALA A 44 15.24 5.56 -4.50
C ALA A 44 14.26 4.85 -5.45
N ILE A 45 13.25 5.57 -5.97
CA ILE A 45 12.29 5.03 -6.95
C ILE A 45 13.01 4.54 -8.21
N GLY A 46 13.94 5.34 -8.74
CA GLY A 46 14.71 5.01 -9.93
C GLY A 46 15.65 3.82 -9.76
N LEU A 47 16.03 3.48 -8.53
CA LEU A 47 16.90 2.34 -8.22
C LEU A 47 16.14 1.02 -8.05
N LEU A 48 14.84 1.05 -7.77
CA LEU A 48 14.02 -0.16 -7.59
C LEU A 48 14.12 -1.17 -8.76
N PRO A 49 14.12 -0.78 -10.05
CA PRO A 49 14.27 -1.71 -11.17
C PRO A 49 15.60 -2.48 -11.17
N GLU A 50 16.65 -1.92 -10.56
CA GLU A 50 17.99 -2.49 -10.52
C GLU A 50 18.15 -3.57 -9.43
N VAL A 51 17.12 -3.78 -8.60
CA VAL A 51 17.15 -4.81 -7.55
C VAL A 51 17.23 -6.19 -8.20
N PRO A 52 18.32 -6.96 -7.95
CA PRO A 52 18.47 -8.28 -8.54
C PRO A 52 17.40 -9.21 -7.98
N ARG A 53 16.88 -10.15 -8.77
CA ARG A 53 15.84 -11.09 -8.31
C ARG A 53 16.28 -12.00 -7.18
N THR A 54 17.58 -12.31 -7.14
CA THR A 54 18.15 -13.16 -6.09
C THR A 54 19.47 -12.61 -5.57
N ILE A 55 19.77 -12.96 -4.33
CA ILE A 55 21.04 -12.65 -3.66
C ILE A 55 21.59 -13.91 -2.99
N GLN A 56 22.90 -13.96 -2.77
CA GLN A 56 23.52 -14.99 -1.95
C GLN A 56 23.57 -14.54 -0.49
N VAL A 57 22.96 -15.31 0.41
CA VAL A 57 22.99 -15.11 1.86
C VAL A 57 23.42 -16.41 2.50
N ASP A 58 24.56 -16.40 3.20
CA ASP A 58 25.18 -17.58 3.83
C ASP A 58 25.36 -18.76 2.86
N GLY A 59 25.81 -18.46 1.63
CA GLY A 59 26.01 -19.45 0.57
C GLY A 59 24.72 -19.99 -0.08
N LYS A 60 23.54 -19.49 0.32
CA LYS A 60 22.26 -19.87 -0.28
C LYS A 60 21.71 -18.74 -1.16
N VAL A 61 21.28 -19.09 -2.36
CA VAL A 61 20.54 -18.19 -3.24
C VAL A 61 19.13 -18.00 -2.68
N ARG A 62 18.72 -16.76 -2.45
CA ARG A 62 17.39 -16.39 -1.94
C ARG A 62 16.77 -15.31 -2.82
N SER A 63 15.45 -15.35 -2.96
CA SER A 63 14.69 -14.26 -3.58
C SER A 63 14.86 -12.96 -2.78
N THR A 64 14.94 -11.84 -3.49
CA THR A 64 14.97 -10.50 -2.91
C THR A 64 13.59 -9.90 -2.71
N GLU A 65 12.55 -10.48 -3.31
CA GLU A 65 11.20 -9.90 -3.27
C GLU A 65 10.64 -9.68 -1.86
N PRO A 66 10.88 -10.55 -0.84
CA PRO A 66 10.43 -10.26 0.51
C PRO A 66 11.06 -8.98 1.08
N LEU A 67 12.36 -8.75 0.82
CA LEU A 67 13.06 -7.54 1.25
C LEU A 67 12.59 -6.32 0.47
N LEU A 68 12.34 -6.49 -0.83
CA LEU A 68 11.81 -5.45 -1.70
C LEU A 68 10.41 -5.02 -1.25
N ALA A 69 9.53 -5.97 -0.94
CA ALA A 69 8.18 -5.70 -0.44
C ALA A 69 8.19 -4.97 0.91
N GLU A 70 9.07 -5.35 1.83
CA GLU A 70 9.27 -4.65 3.11
C GLU A 70 9.74 -3.21 2.88
N TYR A 71 10.74 -3.02 2.01
CA TYR A 71 11.22 -1.69 1.65
C TYR A 71 10.13 -0.82 1.02
N ILE A 72 9.36 -1.35 0.06
CA ILE A 72 8.27 -0.63 -0.60
C ILE A 72 7.22 -0.21 0.44
N ASN A 73 6.84 -1.10 1.35
CA ASN A 73 5.87 -0.77 2.39
C ASN A 73 6.36 0.37 3.31
N ASN A 74 7.64 0.37 3.69
CA ASN A 74 8.25 1.47 4.45
C ASN A 74 8.29 2.77 3.64
N PHE A 75 8.71 2.69 2.38
CA PHE A 75 8.76 3.83 1.46
C PHE A 75 7.39 4.47 1.27
N VAL A 76 6.35 3.66 1.00
CA VAL A 76 4.96 4.09 0.86
C VAL A 76 4.46 4.76 2.14
N SER A 77 4.76 4.19 3.30
CA SER A 77 4.38 4.80 4.59
C SER A 77 4.97 6.19 4.77
N ASN A 78 6.22 6.40 4.32
CA ASN A 78 6.88 7.70 4.37
C ASN A 78 6.21 8.76 3.49
N LEU A 79 5.66 8.37 2.33
CA LEU A 79 5.09 9.32 1.36
C LEU A 79 3.88 10.11 1.88
N LEU A 80 3.21 9.67 2.96
CA LEU A 80 2.06 10.39 3.53
C LEU A 80 2.42 11.83 3.90
N VAL A 81 3.60 12.05 4.47
CA VAL A 81 4.04 13.37 4.96
C VAL A 81 4.93 14.12 3.99
N VAL A 82 5.21 13.54 2.82
CA VAL A 82 6.03 14.17 1.79
C VAL A 82 5.16 15.16 1.01
N PRO A 83 5.51 16.45 0.97
CA PRO A 83 4.80 17.41 0.13
C PRO A 83 5.02 17.12 -1.35
N ASP A 84 3.96 17.25 -2.13
CA ASP A 84 4.06 17.24 -3.59
C ASP A 84 4.88 18.43 -4.09
N ASN A 85 5.64 18.21 -5.17
CA ASN A 85 6.36 19.27 -5.85
C ASN A 85 5.38 20.10 -6.70
N PRO A 86 5.25 21.42 -6.48
CA PRO A 86 4.32 22.29 -7.21
C PRO A 86 4.46 22.23 -8.73
N ASP A 87 5.67 21.95 -9.22
CA ASP A 87 6.01 21.98 -10.64
C ASP A 87 5.77 20.63 -11.36
N GLN A 88 5.46 19.56 -10.62
CA GLN A 88 5.38 18.19 -11.17
C GLN A 88 3.98 17.58 -11.15
N GLY A 89 3.00 18.33 -10.68
CA GLY A 89 1.64 17.86 -10.47
C GLY A 89 1.49 17.02 -9.20
N VAL A 90 0.24 16.77 -8.83
CA VAL A 90 -0.11 16.06 -7.60
C VAL A 90 0.35 14.60 -7.65
N LEU A 91 0.61 14.01 -6.48
CA LEU A 91 1.03 12.62 -6.22
C LEU A 91 2.15 12.13 -7.17
N TYR A 92 3.08 13.00 -7.55
CA TYR A 92 4.11 12.70 -8.55
C TYR A 92 4.95 11.47 -8.16
N LEU A 93 5.43 11.43 -6.91
CA LEU A 93 6.25 10.31 -6.42
C LEU A 93 5.47 8.99 -6.37
N ILE A 94 4.17 9.03 -6.05
CA ILE A 94 3.30 7.85 -6.06
C ILE A 94 3.13 7.35 -7.49
N ARG A 95 2.87 8.25 -8.45
CA ARG A 95 2.79 7.89 -9.88
C ARG A 95 4.10 7.29 -10.39
N GLY A 96 5.23 7.89 -10.02
CA GLY A 96 6.56 7.38 -10.36
C GLY A 96 6.82 5.98 -9.79
N LEU A 97 6.49 5.76 -8.51
CA LEU A 97 6.58 4.46 -7.87
C LEU A 97 5.70 3.43 -8.57
N LEU A 98 4.42 3.74 -8.82
CA LEU A 98 3.49 2.82 -9.47
C LEU A 98 3.94 2.44 -10.88
N ASN A 99 4.46 3.40 -11.66
CA ASN A 99 5.03 3.13 -12.98
C ASN A 99 6.21 2.14 -12.89
N VAL A 100 7.09 2.28 -11.90
CA VAL A 100 8.17 1.32 -11.67
C VAL A 100 7.63 -0.05 -11.27
N LEU A 101 6.71 -0.13 -10.32
CA LEU A 101 6.13 -1.40 -9.85
C LEU A 101 5.37 -2.14 -10.94
N GLN A 102 4.70 -1.41 -11.84
CA GLN A 102 3.98 -1.99 -12.97
C GLN A 102 4.92 -2.69 -13.95
N ASN A 103 6.07 -2.06 -14.24
CA ASN A 103 7.08 -2.53 -15.19
C ASN A 103 8.13 -3.46 -14.56
N TYR A 104 8.16 -3.57 -13.23
CA TYR A 104 9.06 -4.48 -12.53
C TYR A 104 8.76 -5.95 -12.88
N THR A 105 9.80 -6.76 -13.05
CA THR A 105 9.63 -8.19 -13.35
C THR A 105 9.53 -9.01 -12.07
N TRP A 106 8.30 -9.22 -11.61
CA TRP A 106 7.97 -10.01 -10.43
C TRP A 106 8.05 -11.52 -10.69
N GLU A 107 8.22 -12.31 -9.63
CA GLU A 107 8.17 -13.77 -9.66
C GLU A 107 6.72 -14.29 -9.81
N ASP A 108 6.51 -15.29 -10.65
CA ASP A 108 5.17 -15.81 -10.99
C ASP A 108 4.38 -16.31 -9.76
N ASN A 109 5.08 -16.85 -8.77
CA ASN A 109 4.48 -17.41 -7.55
C ASN A 109 4.46 -16.44 -6.36
N SER A 110 4.67 -15.16 -6.62
CA SER A 110 4.71 -14.13 -5.59
C SER A 110 3.44 -13.31 -5.51
N ASP A 111 3.15 -12.84 -4.29
CA ASP A 111 2.11 -11.86 -4.01
C ASP A 111 2.71 -10.47 -3.71
N ALA A 112 4.02 -10.27 -3.93
CA ALA A 112 4.71 -9.02 -3.59
C ALA A 112 4.19 -7.81 -4.39
N LYS A 113 3.91 -7.97 -5.68
CA LYS A 113 3.30 -6.92 -6.52
C LYS A 113 1.97 -6.45 -5.96
N VAL A 114 1.05 -7.41 -5.72
CA VAL A 114 -0.30 -7.10 -5.28
C VAL A 114 -0.33 -6.57 -3.84
N ARG A 115 0.57 -7.03 -2.96
CA ARG A 115 0.76 -6.44 -1.62
C ARG A 115 1.33 -5.03 -1.66
N SER A 116 2.18 -4.73 -2.64
CA SER A 116 2.66 -3.37 -2.87
C SER A 116 1.48 -2.46 -3.27
N TYR A 117 0.62 -2.91 -4.18
CA TYR A 117 -0.60 -2.19 -4.54
C TYR A 117 -1.55 -1.99 -3.36
N LEU A 118 -1.77 -3.03 -2.54
CA LEU A 118 -2.56 -2.91 -1.30
C LEU A 118 -1.99 -1.86 -0.34
N SER A 119 -0.67 -1.81 -0.20
CA SER A 119 0.02 -0.82 0.65
C SER A 119 -0.23 0.60 0.12
N VAL A 120 -0.14 0.80 -1.20
CA VAL A 120 -0.45 2.09 -1.82
C VAL A 120 -1.94 2.44 -1.67
N THR A 121 -2.87 1.49 -1.79
CA THR A 121 -4.30 1.75 -1.53
C THR A 121 -4.53 2.23 -0.09
N CYS A 122 -3.82 1.69 0.89
CA CYS A 122 -3.90 2.16 2.28
C CYS A 122 -3.37 3.59 2.43
N LEU A 123 -2.25 3.92 1.76
CA LEU A 123 -1.70 5.26 1.71
C LEU A 123 -2.71 6.25 1.09
N LEU A 124 -3.30 5.90 -0.06
CA LEU A 124 -4.28 6.75 -0.74
C LEU A 124 -5.49 7.02 0.16
N SER A 125 -5.96 6.03 0.91
CA SER A 125 -7.04 6.22 1.89
C SER A 125 -6.67 7.19 3.01
N ALA A 126 -5.42 7.13 3.48
CA ALA A 126 -4.89 8.09 4.44
C ALA A 126 -4.74 9.50 3.82
N MET A 127 -4.34 9.58 2.55
CA MET A 127 -4.23 10.84 1.81
C MET A 127 -5.56 11.51 1.51
N SER A 128 -6.67 10.76 1.53
CA SER A 128 -8.03 11.29 1.41
C SER A 128 -8.58 11.90 2.71
N GLN A 129 -7.88 11.77 3.83
CA GLN A 129 -8.31 12.36 5.10
C GLN A 129 -8.06 13.87 5.11
N GLU A 130 -8.94 14.63 5.74
CA GLU A 130 -8.81 16.08 5.89
C GLU A 130 -7.56 16.49 6.69
N ASN A 131 -7.19 15.67 7.68
CA ASN A 131 -5.97 15.85 8.45
C ASN A 131 -5.25 14.50 8.54
N TYR A 132 -3.96 14.47 8.25
CA TYR A 132 -3.15 13.27 8.41
C TYR A 132 -2.93 12.94 9.88
N LEU A 133 -2.72 11.66 10.17
CA LEU A 133 -2.53 11.17 11.54
C LEU A 133 -1.27 11.72 12.20
N TYR A 134 -0.25 12.05 11.41
CA TYR A 134 1.01 12.59 11.87
C TYR A 134 1.63 13.52 10.82
N HIS A 135 2.54 14.39 11.26
CA HIS A 135 3.20 15.41 10.44
C HIS A 135 4.67 15.52 10.81
N VAL A 136 5.46 16.06 9.87
CA VAL A 136 6.83 16.50 10.15
C VAL A 136 6.79 17.97 10.56
N ASN A 137 7.45 18.31 11.67
CA ASN A 137 7.46 19.67 12.18
C ASN A 137 7.99 20.65 11.11
N LYS A 138 7.27 21.75 10.87
CA LYS A 138 7.59 22.79 9.88
C LYS A 138 7.58 22.34 8.41
N VAL A 139 6.95 21.21 8.10
CA VAL A 139 6.71 20.77 6.73
C VAL A 139 5.21 20.67 6.51
N ASP A 140 4.70 21.40 5.51
CA ASP A 140 3.30 21.32 5.11
C ASP A 140 3.11 20.11 4.18
N SER A 141 2.57 19.02 4.73
CA SER A 141 2.19 17.83 3.96
C SER A 141 0.94 18.08 3.09
N ASN A 142 0.59 17.12 2.24
CA ASN A 142 -0.46 17.28 1.23
C ASN A 142 -1.86 17.59 1.81
N ASP A 143 -2.18 17.19 3.04
CA ASP A 143 -3.41 17.62 3.72
C ASP A 143 -3.45 19.13 3.97
N ARG A 144 -2.30 19.76 4.27
CA ARG A 144 -2.17 21.22 4.39
C ARG A 144 -2.11 21.92 3.04
N LEU A 145 -1.43 21.32 2.05
CA LEU A 145 -1.28 21.92 0.73
C LEU A 145 -2.59 21.93 -0.07
N TYR A 146 -3.40 20.87 0.05
CA TYR A 146 -4.63 20.71 -0.73
C TYR A 146 -5.90 20.84 0.09
N GLY A 147 -5.89 20.61 1.41
CA GLY A 147 -7.06 20.82 2.28
C GLY A 147 -8.33 20.09 1.82
N SER A 148 -8.19 18.82 1.40
CA SER A 148 -9.29 18.04 0.81
C SER A 148 -9.87 18.64 -0.49
N ASP A 149 -9.08 19.38 -1.26
CA ASP A 149 -9.51 19.92 -2.56
C ASP A 149 -10.15 18.81 -3.43
N PRO A 150 -11.36 19.02 -3.97
CA PRO A 150 -12.07 18.00 -4.73
C PRO A 150 -11.31 17.47 -5.96
N LYS A 151 -10.44 18.28 -6.59
CA LYS A 151 -9.62 17.83 -7.72
C LYS A 151 -8.52 16.90 -7.23
N PHE A 152 -7.85 17.24 -6.12
CA PHE A 152 -6.86 16.35 -5.50
C PHE A 152 -7.49 15.02 -5.09
N LEU A 153 -8.65 15.04 -4.42
CA LEU A 153 -9.37 13.82 -4.03
C LEU A 153 -9.79 12.98 -5.24
N ASN A 154 -10.18 13.61 -6.35
CA ASN A 154 -10.48 12.89 -7.59
C ASN A 154 -9.24 12.17 -8.14
N GLU A 155 -8.07 12.81 -8.14
CA GLU A 155 -6.81 12.17 -8.54
C GLU A 155 -6.45 10.98 -7.64
N VAL A 156 -6.61 11.11 -6.31
CA VAL A 156 -6.42 10.01 -5.35
C VAL A 156 -7.38 8.85 -5.66
N GLN A 157 -8.66 9.16 -5.89
CA GLN A 157 -9.71 8.18 -6.17
C GLN A 157 -9.47 7.43 -7.50
N GLN A 158 -8.99 8.13 -8.53
CA GLN A 158 -8.66 7.50 -9.82
C GLN A 158 -7.55 6.48 -9.68
N ILE A 159 -6.45 6.82 -8.99
CA ILE A 159 -5.36 5.88 -8.73
C ILE A 159 -5.88 4.69 -7.90
N ALA A 160 -6.66 4.95 -6.85
CA ALA A 160 -7.22 3.89 -6.01
C ALA A 160 -8.10 2.92 -6.83
N ASN A 161 -8.94 3.42 -7.73
CA ASN A 161 -9.79 2.59 -8.60
C ASN A 161 -8.97 1.70 -9.54
N THR A 162 -7.88 2.24 -10.11
CA THR A 162 -6.96 1.45 -10.94
C THR A 162 -6.33 0.32 -10.12
N LEU A 163 -5.81 0.62 -8.92
CA LEU A 163 -5.19 -0.39 -8.06
C LEU A 163 -6.18 -1.46 -7.60
N ILE A 164 -7.41 -1.08 -7.24
CA ILE A 164 -8.48 -2.03 -6.89
C ILE A 164 -8.75 -2.96 -8.08
N THR A 165 -8.81 -2.43 -9.30
CA THR A 165 -9.01 -3.24 -10.51
C THR A 165 -7.88 -4.24 -10.72
N GLU A 166 -6.63 -3.82 -10.57
CA GLU A 166 -5.45 -4.69 -10.69
C GLU A 166 -5.43 -5.79 -9.61
N ILE A 167 -5.77 -5.46 -8.36
CA ILE A 167 -5.85 -6.43 -7.25
C ILE A 167 -6.95 -7.46 -7.53
N LEU A 168 -8.12 -7.02 -8.01
CA LEU A 168 -9.22 -7.90 -8.39
C LEU A 168 -8.84 -8.82 -9.56
N GLU A 169 -8.08 -8.33 -10.54
CA GLU A 169 -7.61 -9.15 -11.65
C GLU A 169 -6.64 -10.23 -11.17
N GLN A 170 -5.74 -9.90 -10.24
CA GLN A 170 -4.87 -10.90 -9.62
C GLN A 170 -5.67 -11.97 -8.85
N LEU A 171 -6.74 -11.60 -8.14
CA LEU A 171 -7.61 -12.56 -7.48
C LEU A 171 -8.29 -13.51 -8.48
N LYS A 172 -8.69 -13.03 -9.67
CA LYS A 172 -9.24 -13.88 -10.73
C LYS A 172 -8.17 -14.80 -11.31
N HIS A 173 -6.97 -14.28 -11.55
CA HIS A 173 -5.85 -15.07 -12.06
C HIS A 173 -5.48 -16.21 -11.10
N LEU A 174 -5.41 -15.95 -9.78
CA LEU A 174 -5.19 -17.00 -8.78
C LEU A 174 -6.31 -18.06 -8.79
N GLN A 175 -7.54 -17.69 -9.15
CA GLN A 175 -8.63 -18.66 -9.33
C GLN A 175 -8.36 -19.58 -10.51
N GLN A 176 -7.94 -19.02 -11.65
CA GLN A 176 -7.68 -19.76 -12.89
C GLN A 176 -6.50 -20.72 -12.74
N GLN A 177 -5.51 -20.35 -11.91
CA GLN A 177 -4.36 -21.20 -11.56
C GLN A 177 -4.67 -22.23 -10.46
N GLU A 178 -5.91 -22.31 -9.97
CA GLU A 178 -6.29 -23.13 -8.82
C GLU A 178 -5.47 -22.85 -7.54
N ALA A 179 -4.87 -21.67 -7.43
CA ALA A 179 -4.12 -21.20 -6.28
C ALA A 179 -5.05 -20.69 -5.16
N LEU A 180 -6.08 -21.50 -4.83
CA LEU A 180 -7.23 -21.10 -4.00
C LEU A 180 -6.84 -20.66 -2.59
N ARG A 181 -5.80 -21.26 -2.01
CA ARG A 181 -5.30 -20.86 -0.68
C ARG A 181 -4.71 -19.45 -0.69
N ARG A 182 -3.93 -19.12 -1.73
CA ARG A 182 -3.37 -17.76 -1.92
C ARG A 182 -4.49 -16.77 -2.21
N GLN A 183 -5.44 -17.14 -3.06
CA GLN A 183 -6.62 -16.33 -3.35
C GLN A 183 -7.41 -15.99 -2.07
N SER A 184 -7.70 -16.99 -1.24
CA SER A 184 -8.42 -16.80 0.03
C SER A 184 -7.66 -15.88 0.99
N ALA A 185 -6.34 -16.07 1.12
CA ALA A 185 -5.50 -15.23 1.98
C ALA A 185 -5.48 -13.77 1.50
N LEU A 186 -5.29 -13.55 0.19
CA LEU A 186 -5.23 -12.20 -0.39
C LEU A 186 -6.59 -11.50 -0.36
N ALA A 187 -7.69 -12.22 -0.59
CA ALA A 187 -9.04 -11.68 -0.47
C ALA A 187 -9.34 -11.23 0.97
N LEU A 188 -8.93 -12.02 1.97
CA LEU A 188 -9.09 -11.67 3.38
C LEU A 188 -8.19 -10.49 3.78
N GLU A 189 -6.95 -10.44 3.28
CA GLU A 189 -6.03 -9.32 3.49
C GLU A 189 -6.64 -8.03 2.93
N PHE A 190 -7.11 -8.05 1.68
CA PHE A 190 -7.73 -6.89 1.05
C PHE A 190 -8.99 -6.44 1.80
N PHE A 191 -9.89 -7.37 2.14
CA PHE A 191 -11.06 -7.08 2.96
C PHE A 191 -10.69 -6.39 4.27
N THR A 192 -9.69 -6.92 4.98
CA THR A 192 -9.26 -6.36 6.28
C THR A 192 -8.71 -4.95 6.11
N LYS A 193 -7.90 -4.71 5.06
CA LYS A 193 -7.37 -3.37 4.76
C LYS A 193 -8.49 -2.38 4.41
N MET A 194 -9.48 -2.79 3.63
CA MET A 194 -10.65 -1.95 3.32
C MET A 194 -11.41 -1.55 4.59
N VAL A 195 -11.67 -2.50 5.49
CA VAL A 195 -12.41 -2.22 6.73
C VAL A 195 -11.63 -1.31 7.68
N VAL A 196 -10.31 -1.47 7.75
CA VAL A 196 -9.46 -0.71 8.68
C VAL A 196 -9.17 0.70 8.16
N HIS A 197 -8.89 0.85 6.86
CA HIS A 197 -8.40 2.10 6.30
C HIS A 197 -9.42 2.85 5.45
N GLY A 198 -10.37 2.14 4.84
CA GLY A 198 -11.33 2.69 3.91
C GLY A 198 -12.69 2.97 4.53
N ASP A 199 -13.54 3.63 3.74
CA ASP A 199 -14.95 3.75 4.01
C ASP A 199 -15.71 2.58 3.35
N VAL A 200 -16.37 1.76 4.16
CA VAL A 200 -17.12 0.57 3.72
C VAL A 200 -18.63 0.82 3.71
N GLY A 201 -19.01 2.06 3.43
CA GLY A 201 -20.40 2.48 3.30
C GLY A 201 -21.20 1.79 2.17
N PRO A 202 -22.49 2.11 2.08
CA PRO A 202 -23.40 1.49 1.13
C PRO A 202 -22.95 1.74 -0.32
N GLY A 203 -23.22 0.78 -1.21
CA GLY A 203 -22.92 0.90 -2.64
C GLY A 203 -21.80 -0.05 -3.09
N LYS A 204 -20.89 0.45 -3.94
CA LYS A 204 -19.87 -0.38 -4.59
C LYS A 204 -18.85 -0.95 -3.60
N MET A 205 -18.40 -0.16 -2.62
CA MET A 205 -17.40 -0.60 -1.63
C MET A 205 -17.98 -1.60 -0.63
N GLY A 206 -19.19 -1.38 -0.11
CA GLY A 206 -19.88 -2.38 0.70
C GLY A 206 -20.13 -3.70 -0.04
N SER A 207 -20.54 -3.64 -1.32
CA SER A 207 -20.69 -4.83 -2.17
C SER A 207 -19.36 -5.57 -2.38
N LEU A 208 -18.29 -4.83 -2.64
CA LEU A 208 -16.94 -5.38 -2.77
C LEU A 208 -16.49 -6.06 -1.47
N ALA A 209 -16.72 -5.43 -0.32
CA ALA A 209 -16.37 -6.00 0.98
C ALA A 209 -17.08 -7.35 1.23
N VAL A 210 -18.38 -7.44 0.95
CA VAL A 210 -19.13 -8.71 1.05
C VAL A 210 -18.57 -9.77 0.09
N ASN A 211 -18.24 -9.39 -1.15
CA ASN A 211 -17.67 -10.31 -2.14
C ASN A 211 -16.31 -10.85 -1.71
N LEU A 212 -15.42 -10.00 -1.21
CA LEU A 212 -14.09 -10.40 -0.72
C LEU A 212 -14.20 -11.32 0.49
N TRP A 213 -15.09 -11.01 1.43
CA TRP A 213 -15.36 -11.87 2.58
C TRP A 213 -15.81 -13.27 2.16
N ASN A 214 -16.78 -13.35 1.24
CA ASN A 214 -17.27 -14.63 0.73
C ASN A 214 -16.19 -15.38 -0.04
N LEU A 215 -15.37 -14.69 -0.84
CA LEU A 215 -14.25 -15.28 -1.56
C LEU A 215 -13.20 -15.87 -0.61
N ALA A 216 -12.90 -15.17 0.48
CA ALA A 216 -11.94 -15.61 1.49
C ALA A 216 -12.30 -16.98 2.11
N GLN A 217 -13.58 -17.22 2.36
CA GLN A 217 -14.04 -18.48 2.98
C GLN A 217 -14.56 -19.53 2.00
N LYS A 218 -14.79 -19.18 0.73
CA LYS A 218 -15.43 -20.04 -0.29
C LYS A 218 -14.91 -21.47 -0.35
N HIS A 219 -13.59 -21.65 -0.16
CA HIS A 219 -12.92 -22.95 -0.25
C HIS A 219 -12.36 -23.45 1.09
N GLY A 220 -12.79 -22.86 2.22
CA GLY A 220 -12.34 -23.27 3.56
C GLY A 220 -10.91 -22.86 3.93
N TYR A 221 -10.20 -22.12 3.07
CA TYR A 221 -8.82 -21.65 3.31
C TYR A 221 -8.71 -20.35 4.09
N GLY A 222 -9.83 -19.66 4.35
CA GLY A 222 -9.86 -18.42 5.13
C GLY A 222 -9.33 -18.62 6.55
N ASP A 223 -8.49 -17.70 7.02
CA ASP A 223 -8.01 -17.72 8.40
C ASP A 223 -9.17 -17.36 9.34
N THR A 224 -9.75 -18.40 9.94
CA THR A 224 -10.90 -18.28 10.83
C THR A 224 -10.63 -17.34 12.02
N LYS A 225 -9.40 -17.26 12.54
CA LYS A 225 -9.08 -16.38 13.66
C LYS A 225 -9.13 -14.92 13.22
N VAL A 226 -8.56 -14.61 12.05
CA VAL A 226 -8.61 -13.26 11.48
C VAL A 226 -10.05 -12.88 11.16
N MET A 227 -10.81 -13.77 10.51
CA MET A 227 -12.21 -13.53 10.16
C MET A 227 -13.05 -13.20 11.40
N VAL A 228 -13.01 -14.02 12.45
CA VAL A 228 -13.75 -13.78 13.69
C VAL A 228 -13.40 -12.42 14.30
N ARG A 229 -12.10 -12.11 14.43
CA ARG A 229 -11.64 -10.83 15.00
C ARG A 229 -12.06 -9.62 14.16
N THR A 230 -12.00 -9.71 12.84
CA THR A 230 -12.43 -8.62 11.96
C THR A 230 -13.95 -8.41 12.04
N LEU A 231 -14.73 -9.49 12.15
CA LEU A 231 -16.18 -9.39 12.35
C LEU A 231 -16.54 -8.77 13.72
N GLU A 232 -15.84 -9.16 14.78
CA GLU A 232 -15.99 -8.54 16.11
C GLU A 232 -15.64 -7.05 16.07
N HIS A 233 -14.55 -6.68 15.38
CA HIS A 233 -14.17 -5.29 15.18
C HIS A 233 -15.28 -4.50 14.45
N LEU A 234 -15.84 -5.04 13.36
CA LEU A 234 -16.96 -4.42 12.63
C LEU A 234 -18.19 -4.23 13.52
N LYS A 235 -18.56 -5.24 14.31
CA LYS A 235 -19.68 -5.14 15.26
C LYS A 235 -19.45 -4.04 16.29
N LYS A 236 -18.22 -3.94 16.84
CA LYS A 236 -17.84 -2.89 17.80
C LYS A 236 -17.86 -1.50 17.16
N ARG A 237 -17.37 -1.35 15.92
CA ARG A 237 -17.46 -0.09 15.18
C ARG A 237 -18.92 0.27 14.88
N GLY A 238 -19.75 -0.75 14.63
CA GLY A 238 -21.19 -0.65 14.44
C GLY A 238 -21.97 -0.03 15.59
N THR A 239 -21.46 -0.09 16.82
CA THR A 239 -22.12 0.51 18.00
C THR A 239 -21.76 1.99 18.23
N GLN A 240 -20.86 2.56 17.42
CA GLN A 240 -20.46 3.97 17.53
C GLN A 240 -21.50 4.90 16.86
N GLN A 241 -21.43 6.21 17.15
CA GLN A 241 -22.41 7.22 16.72
C GLN A 241 -22.62 7.24 15.19
N ASP A 242 -21.55 7.02 14.41
CA ASP A 242 -21.57 6.94 12.93
C ASP A 242 -21.36 5.49 12.43
N GLY A 243 -21.69 4.50 13.27
CA GLY A 243 -21.39 3.09 13.04
C GLY A 243 -22.40 2.33 12.18
N LYS A 244 -23.53 2.94 11.82
CA LYS A 244 -24.67 2.22 11.21
C LYS A 244 -24.28 1.34 10.02
N GLU A 245 -23.47 1.86 9.12
CA GLU A 245 -23.04 1.15 7.91
C GLU A 245 -22.16 -0.06 8.23
N TYR A 246 -21.32 0.04 9.27
CA TYR A 246 -20.51 -1.08 9.77
C TYR A 246 -21.37 -2.16 10.41
N ALA A 247 -22.44 -1.79 11.11
CA ALA A 247 -23.40 -2.74 11.67
C ALA A 247 -24.16 -3.48 10.55
N GLU A 248 -24.62 -2.76 9.52
CA GLU A 248 -25.28 -3.34 8.36
C GLU A 248 -24.35 -4.25 7.55
N LEU A 249 -23.09 -3.86 7.38
CA LEU A 249 -22.09 -4.70 6.76
C LEU A 249 -21.88 -5.97 7.58
N ALA A 250 -21.65 -5.86 8.90
CA ALA A 250 -21.42 -7.01 9.78
C ALA A 250 -22.55 -8.04 9.73
N ALA A 251 -23.81 -7.59 9.59
CA ALA A 251 -24.97 -8.47 9.44
C ALA A 251 -24.94 -9.31 8.15
N LYS A 252 -24.23 -8.86 7.12
CA LYS A 252 -24.09 -9.54 5.81
C LYS A 252 -22.86 -10.46 5.72
N LEU A 253 -22.12 -10.64 6.80
CA LEU A 253 -20.85 -11.40 6.82
C LEU A 253 -20.97 -12.68 7.66
N PRO A 254 -21.72 -13.70 7.19
CA PRO A 254 -21.80 -14.97 7.91
C PRO A 254 -20.43 -15.66 7.92
N LEU A 255 -20.11 -16.32 9.02
CA LEU A 255 -19.00 -17.25 9.10
C LEU A 255 -19.49 -18.61 8.60
N GLN A 256 -18.83 -19.16 7.58
CA GLN A 256 -19.14 -20.52 7.11
C GLN A 256 -18.59 -21.56 8.10
N SER A 257 -19.43 -22.50 8.50
CA SER A 257 -19.02 -23.70 9.22
C SER A 257 -18.06 -24.51 8.34
N ARG A 258 -16.93 -24.97 8.89
CA ARG A 258 -16.07 -25.94 8.18
C ARG A 258 -16.86 -27.24 8.01
N THR A 259 -17.28 -27.55 6.79
CA THR A 259 -17.71 -28.90 6.37
C THR A 259 -16.51 -29.76 6.06
#